data_AF-A0A7K5U080-F1
#
_entry.id   AF-A0A7K5U080-F1
#
_cell.length_a   1.000
_cell.length_b   1.000
_cell.length_c   1.000
_cell.angle_alpha   90.00
_cell.angle_beta   90.00
_cell.angle_gamma   90.00
#
_symmetry.space_group_name_H-M   'P 1'
#
loop_
_entity.id
_entity.type
_entity.pdbx_description
1 polymer ?
#
loop_
_entity_poly.entity_id
_entity_poly.type
_entity_poly.pdbx_seq_one_letter_code
_entity_poly.pdbx_strand_id
1 'polypeptide(L)'
;GYVQQLAFKKPDNSYAAFIGRSSSTWLTAYVAKVFAMASKLINIEHEVICGAVKWLILNKQKPDGIFQEDAPVIHQEMVGGYRGAEPEVSLTAFVLVALEEAREVCKDHVHSLDGSINKAAEFLARRYEQLARPYTVALSSYALALAGKLKSEKVLMKFSK
;
A
#
# COMPACT_ATOMS: atom_id res chain seq x y z
N GLY A 1 19.20 1.67 9.76
CA GLY A 1 17.93 2.41 9.63
C GLY A 1 17.72 2.87 8.20
N TYR A 2 17.46 4.16 7.96
CA TYR A 2 17.23 4.72 6.62
C TYR A 2 18.36 4.41 5.62
N VAL A 3 19.61 4.78 5.94
CA VAL A 3 20.77 4.57 5.05
C VAL A 3 20.97 3.09 4.69
N GLN A 4 20.79 2.19 5.66
CA GLN A 4 20.87 0.74 5.41
C GLN A 4 19.72 0.25 4.52
N GLN A 5 18.51 0.81 4.67
CA GLN A 5 17.37 0.45 3.84
C GLN A 5 17.57 0.85 2.37
N LEU A 6 18.28 1.96 2.10
CA LEU A 6 18.62 2.38 0.74
C LEU A 6 19.49 1.36 0.00
N ALA A 7 20.27 0.53 0.70
CA ALA A 7 21.04 -0.55 0.08
C ALA A 7 20.18 -1.61 -0.64
N PHE A 8 18.88 -1.65 -0.34
CA PHE A 8 17.90 -2.55 -0.95
C PHE A 8 16.98 -1.84 -1.96
N LYS A 9 17.18 -0.53 -2.17
CA LYS A 9 16.47 0.24 -3.21
C LYS A 9 17.06 -0.09 -4.56
N LYS A 10 16.20 -0.41 -5.52
CA LYS A 10 16.61 -0.66 -6.91
C LYS A 10 16.70 0.63 -7.74
N PRO A 11 17.31 0.56 -8.93
CA PRO A 11 17.36 1.71 -9.86
C PRO A 11 15.98 2.25 -10.25
N ASP A 12 14.95 1.40 -10.29
CA ASP A 12 13.56 1.78 -10.58
C ASP A 12 12.77 2.26 -9.35
N ASN A 13 13.46 2.50 -8.23
CA ASN A 13 12.91 2.91 -6.92
C ASN A 13 12.03 1.86 -6.21
N SER A 14 12.04 0.61 -6.67
CA SER A 14 11.36 -0.50 -5.99
C SER A 14 12.25 -1.18 -4.95
N TYR A 15 11.64 -1.99 -4.08
CA TYR A 15 12.35 -2.69 -3.00
C TYR A 15 12.18 -4.21 -3.08
N ALA A 16 13.24 -4.91 -2.69
CA ALA A 16 13.28 -6.37 -2.56
C ALA A 16 14.10 -6.76 -1.33
N ALA A 17 14.02 -8.03 -0.91
CA ALA A 17 14.89 -8.56 0.15
C ALA A 17 16.38 -8.50 -0.22
N PHE A 18 16.70 -8.64 -1.51
CA PHE A 18 18.04 -8.52 -2.10
C PHE A 18 17.92 -7.90 -3.49
N ILE A 19 18.93 -7.14 -3.95
CA ILE A 19 18.91 -6.46 -5.25
C ILE A 19 18.66 -7.44 -6.42
N GLY A 20 19.21 -8.65 -6.35
CA GLY A 20 19.03 -9.68 -7.38
C GLY A 20 17.66 -10.38 -7.40
N ARG A 21 16.80 -10.16 -6.39
CA ARG A 21 15.45 -10.74 -6.33
C ARG A 21 14.45 -9.79 -6.96
N SER A 22 13.42 -10.29 -7.64
CA SER A 22 12.28 -9.48 -8.10
C SER A 22 11.68 -8.64 -6.97
N SER A 23 11.20 -7.44 -7.32
CA SER A 23 10.71 -6.46 -6.35
C SER A 23 9.34 -6.82 -5.80
N SER A 24 9.17 -6.68 -4.49
CA SER A 24 7.91 -6.97 -3.80
C SER A 24 7.04 -5.73 -3.78
N THR A 25 5.77 -5.88 -4.17
CA THR A 25 4.76 -4.83 -4.06
C THR A 25 4.52 -4.47 -2.61
N TRP A 26 4.33 -5.47 -1.75
CA TRP A 26 4.09 -5.28 -0.33
C TRP A 26 5.27 -4.55 0.35
N LEU A 27 6.51 -4.99 0.08
CA LEU A 27 7.69 -4.37 0.68
C LEU A 27 7.89 -2.94 0.19
N THR A 28 7.70 -2.70 -1.10
CA THR A 28 7.83 -1.35 -1.68
C THR A 28 6.80 -0.39 -1.07
N ALA A 29 5.55 -0.84 -0.92
CA ALA A 29 4.50 -0.05 -0.26
C ALA A 29 4.80 0.19 1.23
N TYR A 30 5.29 -0.84 1.95
CA TYR A 30 5.67 -0.70 3.35
C TYR A 30 6.77 0.34 3.54
N VAL A 31 7.82 0.29 2.71
CA VAL A 31 8.92 1.26 2.77
C VAL A 31 8.44 2.67 2.44
N ALA A 32 7.63 2.84 1.38
CA ALA A 32 7.06 4.13 1.02
C ALA A 32 6.23 4.73 2.17
N LYS A 33 5.37 3.92 2.81
CA LYS A 33 4.58 4.33 3.99
C LYS A 33 5.48 4.79 5.14
N VAL A 34 6.44 3.95 5.54
CA VAL A 34 7.33 4.24 6.67
C VAL A 34 8.15 5.50 6.41
N PHE A 35 8.66 5.68 5.19
CA PHE A 35 9.43 6.86 4.83
C PHE A 35 8.57 8.12 4.72
N ALA A 36 7.35 8.04 4.23
CA ALA A 36 6.41 9.16 4.25
C ALA A 36 6.06 9.60 5.69
N MET A 37 5.92 8.66 6.62
CA MET A 37 5.74 8.99 8.04
C MET A 37 7.02 9.59 8.64
N ALA A 38 8.19 9.03 8.31
CA ALA A 38 9.48 9.46 8.83
C ALA A 38 9.97 10.79 8.23
N SER A 39 9.48 11.22 7.07
CA SER A 39 9.84 12.51 6.46
C SER A 39 9.41 13.71 7.30
N LYS A 40 8.50 13.49 8.27
CA LYS A 40 8.11 14.48 9.29
C LYS A 40 9.16 14.64 10.40
N LEU A 41 10.11 13.70 10.51
CA LEU A 41 11.10 13.62 11.58
C LEU A 41 12.53 13.81 11.07
N ILE A 42 12.83 13.30 9.87
CA ILE A 42 14.15 13.38 9.24
C ILE A 42 14.00 13.79 7.78
N ASN A 43 15.06 14.37 7.21
CA ASN A 43 15.06 14.70 5.79
C ASN A 43 15.21 13.42 4.94
N ILE A 44 14.19 13.12 4.14
CA ILE A 44 14.18 12.01 3.18
C ILE A 44 13.93 12.61 1.80
N GLU A 45 14.75 12.24 0.83
CA GLU A 45 14.61 12.73 -0.54
C GLU A 45 13.26 12.31 -1.14
N HIS A 46 12.54 13.27 -1.75
CA HIS A 46 11.23 13.01 -2.35
C HIS A 46 11.28 11.87 -3.36
N GLU A 47 12.36 11.73 -4.13
CA GLU A 47 12.50 10.65 -5.12
C GLU A 47 12.45 9.25 -4.49
N VAL A 48 12.94 9.09 -3.26
CA VAL A 48 12.92 7.78 -2.57
C VAL A 48 11.49 7.34 -2.27
N ILE A 49 10.63 8.29 -1.87
CA ILE A 49 9.22 8.01 -1.54
C ILE A 49 8.38 7.99 -2.82
N CYS A 50 8.46 9.06 -3.61
CA CYS A 50 7.62 9.28 -4.78
C CYS A 50 8.02 8.40 -5.96
N GLY A 51 9.29 8.00 -6.06
CA GLY A 51 9.73 6.98 -7.00
C GLY A 51 9.12 5.61 -6.69
N ALA A 52 9.10 5.21 -5.40
CA ALA A 52 8.45 3.97 -4.97
C ALA A 52 6.92 4.00 -5.22
N VAL A 53 6.27 5.12 -4.89
CA VAL A 53 4.85 5.37 -5.19
C VAL A 53 4.58 5.27 -6.70
N LYS A 54 5.36 5.97 -7.53
CA LYS A 54 5.23 5.92 -8.98
C LYS A 54 5.41 4.51 -9.52
N TRP A 55 6.39 3.77 -9.00
CA TRP A 55 6.63 2.39 -9.39
C TRP A 55 5.45 1.48 -9.07
N LEU A 56 4.85 1.60 -7.87
CA LEU A 56 3.66 0.83 -7.49
C LEU A 56 2.49 1.10 -8.46
N ILE A 57 2.23 2.37 -8.77
CA ILE A 57 1.13 2.77 -9.64
C ILE A 57 1.33 2.22 -11.06
N LEU A 58 2.53 2.42 -11.63
CA LEU A 58 2.78 2.09 -13.03
C LEU A 58 2.94 0.59 -13.29
N ASN A 59 3.47 -0.16 -12.32
CA ASN A 59 3.86 -1.55 -12.54
C ASN A 59 2.96 -2.55 -11.82
N LYS A 60 2.30 -2.15 -10.73
CA LYS A 60 1.61 -3.08 -9.82
C LYS A 60 0.13 -2.83 -9.68
N GLN A 61 -0.40 -1.70 -10.18
CA GLN A 61 -1.82 -1.44 -10.22
C GLN A 61 -2.43 -1.91 -11.55
N LYS A 62 -3.46 -2.74 -11.48
CA LYS A 62 -4.28 -3.13 -12.63
C LYS A 62 -5.29 -2.02 -12.99
N PRO A 63 -5.82 -2.00 -14.23
CA PRO A 63 -6.78 -0.98 -14.65
C PRO A 63 -8.06 -0.89 -13.79
N ASP A 64 -8.44 -2.00 -13.16
CA ASP A 64 -9.61 -2.11 -12.27
C ASP A 64 -9.35 -1.63 -10.82
N GLY A 65 -8.11 -1.22 -10.51
CA GLY A 65 -7.70 -0.67 -9.22
C GLY A 65 -6.98 -1.66 -8.30
N ILE A 66 -6.91 -2.94 -8.68
CA ILE A 66 -6.29 -3.99 -7.86
C ILE A 66 -4.76 -3.84 -7.87
N PHE A 67 -4.13 -3.98 -6.71
CA PHE A 67 -2.68 -4.16 -6.65
C PHE A 67 -2.31 -5.65 -6.58
N GLN A 68 -1.28 -6.05 -7.32
CA GLN A 68 -0.79 -7.44 -7.35
C GLN A 68 0.60 -7.57 -6.73
N GLU A 69 0.88 -8.73 -6.13
CA GLU A 69 2.20 -9.10 -5.61
C GLU A 69 2.79 -10.22 -6.47
N ASP A 70 3.97 -9.96 -7.03
CA ASP A 70 4.66 -10.88 -7.94
C ASP A 70 5.90 -11.53 -7.30
N ALA A 71 6.40 -10.97 -6.19
CA ALA A 71 7.60 -11.46 -5.51
C ALA A 71 7.47 -11.27 -3.99
N PRO A 72 6.66 -12.10 -3.31
CA PRO A 72 6.43 -11.96 -1.87
C PRO A 72 7.73 -11.95 -1.06
N VAL A 73 7.73 -11.27 0.09
CA VAL A 73 8.86 -11.23 1.03
C VAL A 73 9.26 -12.65 1.50
N ILE A 74 10.53 -12.84 1.86
CA ILE A 74 11.03 -14.15 2.31
C ILE A 74 10.42 -14.51 3.67
N HIS A 75 10.48 -13.56 4.60
CA HIS A 75 9.92 -13.65 5.94
C HIS A 75 8.43 -13.31 5.91
N GLN A 76 7.62 -14.31 5.61
CA GLN A 76 6.17 -14.18 5.46
C GLN A 76 5.43 -13.93 6.78
N GLU A 77 6.07 -14.18 7.92
CA GLU A 77 5.61 -13.76 9.23
C GLU A 77 5.46 -12.24 9.34
N MET A 78 6.23 -11.46 8.58
CA MET A 78 6.20 -10.00 8.60
C MET A 78 4.92 -9.42 7.97
N VAL A 79 4.23 -10.17 7.11
CA VAL A 79 2.98 -9.70 6.49
C VAL A 79 1.76 -9.87 7.41
N GLY A 80 1.95 -10.49 8.58
CA GLY A 80 0.93 -10.62 9.62
C GLY A 80 -0.34 -11.33 9.14
N GLY A 81 -1.49 -10.70 9.38
CA GLY A 81 -2.83 -11.25 9.07
C GLY A 81 -3.13 -11.47 7.58
N TYR A 82 -2.18 -11.20 6.69
CA TYR A 82 -2.34 -11.42 5.24
C TYR A 82 -2.59 -12.90 4.88
N ARG A 83 -1.99 -13.85 5.62
CA ARG A 83 -2.20 -15.29 5.41
C ARG A 83 -3.58 -15.72 5.92
N GLY A 84 -4.42 -16.29 5.05
CA GLY A 84 -5.79 -16.71 5.38
C GLY A 84 -6.83 -15.59 5.29
N ALA A 85 -6.41 -14.40 4.87
CA ALA A 85 -7.28 -13.27 4.56
C ALA A 85 -7.85 -13.38 3.12
N GLU A 86 -8.37 -12.26 2.63
CA GLU A 86 -8.73 -12.06 1.22
C GLU A 86 -7.57 -11.29 0.56
N PRO A 87 -6.60 -11.99 -0.07
CA PRO A 87 -5.26 -11.45 -0.35
C PRO A 87 -5.28 -10.25 -1.30
N GLU A 88 -6.06 -10.30 -2.38
CA GLU A 88 -6.17 -9.18 -3.32
C GLU A 88 -6.73 -7.90 -2.66
N VAL A 89 -7.77 -8.06 -1.84
CA VAL A 89 -8.39 -6.96 -1.10
C VAL A 89 -7.44 -6.42 -0.05
N SER A 90 -6.81 -7.32 0.73
CA SER A 90 -5.92 -6.94 1.83
C SER A 90 -4.66 -6.25 1.32
N LEU A 91 -4.06 -6.74 0.22
CA LEU A 91 -2.93 -6.09 -0.43
C LEU A 91 -3.32 -4.72 -0.99
N THR A 92 -4.45 -4.63 -1.70
CA THR A 92 -4.92 -3.37 -2.28
C THR A 92 -5.22 -2.33 -1.19
N ALA A 93 -5.86 -2.73 -0.08
CA ALA A 93 -6.08 -1.87 1.06
C ALA A 93 -4.77 -1.41 1.71
N PHE A 94 -3.81 -2.32 1.88
CA PHE A 94 -2.49 -2.00 2.42
C PHE A 94 -1.74 -0.99 1.54
N VAL A 95 -1.72 -1.19 0.22
CA VAL A 95 -1.08 -0.26 -0.72
C VAL A 95 -1.82 1.08 -0.74
N LEU A 96 -3.15 1.09 -0.71
CA LEU A 96 -3.93 2.34 -0.64
C LEU A 96 -3.56 3.16 0.60
N VAL A 97 -3.43 2.53 1.77
CA VAL A 97 -2.96 3.22 2.98
C VAL A 97 -1.57 3.83 2.76
N ALA A 98 -0.64 3.09 2.14
CA ALA A 98 0.69 3.61 1.85
C ALA A 98 0.66 4.81 0.88
N LEU A 99 -0.22 4.79 -0.13
CA LEU A 99 -0.39 5.90 -1.07
C LEU A 99 -0.97 7.15 -0.39
N GLU A 100 -1.98 6.99 0.48
CA GLU A 100 -2.56 8.10 1.25
C GLU A 100 -1.55 8.72 2.22
N GLU A 101 -0.75 7.91 2.93
CA GLU A 101 0.31 8.39 3.82
C GLU A 101 1.40 9.18 3.07
N ALA A 102 1.70 8.78 1.83
CA ALA A 102 2.66 9.45 0.96
C ALA A 102 2.06 10.62 0.16
N ARG A 103 0.74 10.85 0.24
CA ARG A 103 0.03 11.77 -0.64
C ARG A 103 0.53 13.19 -0.57
N GLU A 104 0.68 13.74 0.63
CA GLU A 104 1.18 15.11 0.82
C GLU A 104 2.61 15.29 0.31
N VAL A 105 3.45 14.26 0.39
CA VAL A 105 4.84 14.30 -0.06
C VAL A 105 4.94 14.20 -1.60
N CYS A 106 3.99 13.51 -2.23
CA CYS A 106 4.10 13.09 -3.62
C CYS A 106 3.07 13.69 -4.58
N LYS A 107 2.06 14.43 -4.10
CA LYS A 107 1.02 15.03 -4.96
C LYS A 107 1.59 15.89 -6.10
N ASP A 108 2.66 16.65 -5.82
CA ASP A 108 3.29 17.54 -6.81
C ASP A 108 4.32 16.80 -7.70
N HIS A 109 4.67 15.55 -7.34
CA HIS A 109 5.69 14.75 -8.03
C HIS A 109 5.09 13.61 -8.87
N VAL A 110 3.87 13.16 -8.56
CA VAL A 110 3.20 12.01 -9.19
C VAL A 110 1.78 12.39 -9.59
N HIS A 111 1.61 12.92 -10.81
CA HIS A 111 0.30 13.38 -11.30
C HIS A 111 -0.80 12.30 -11.36
N SER A 112 -0.43 11.02 -11.46
CA SER A 112 -1.38 9.90 -11.49
C SER A 112 -1.82 9.42 -10.10
N LEU A 113 -1.30 10.01 -9.01
CA LEU A 113 -1.51 9.53 -7.65
C LEU A 113 -2.98 9.54 -7.23
N ASP A 114 -3.66 10.67 -7.35
CA ASP A 114 -5.08 10.78 -6.99
C ASP A 114 -5.96 9.86 -7.83
N GLY A 115 -5.63 9.69 -9.12
CA GLY A 115 -6.31 8.74 -10.00
C GLY A 115 -6.15 7.29 -9.54
N SER A 116 -4.92 6.91 -9.16
CA SER A 116 -4.62 5.59 -8.61
C SER A 116 -5.34 5.32 -7.29
N ILE A 117 -5.30 6.28 -6.37
CA ILE A 117 -6.00 6.23 -5.08
C ILE A 117 -7.50 5.99 -5.30
N ASN A 118 -8.12 6.77 -6.19
CA ASN A 118 -9.55 6.64 -6.48
C ASN A 118 -9.90 5.24 -7.03
N LYS A 119 -9.12 4.71 -7.99
CA LYS A 119 -9.36 3.36 -8.54
C LYS A 119 -9.27 2.28 -7.48
N ALA A 120 -8.24 2.32 -6.63
CA ALA A 120 -8.06 1.36 -5.54
C ALA A 120 -9.21 1.46 -4.52
N ALA A 121 -9.58 2.68 -4.13
CA ALA A 121 -10.69 2.90 -3.20
C ALA A 121 -12.03 2.43 -3.79
N GLU A 122 -12.28 2.63 -5.09
CA GLU A 122 -13.48 2.13 -5.77
C GLU A 122 -13.53 0.61 -5.85
N PHE A 123 -12.39 -0.05 -6.08
CA PHE A 123 -12.30 -1.50 -6.01
C PHE A 123 -12.66 -2.01 -4.60
N LEU A 124 -12.04 -1.44 -3.55
CA LEU A 124 -12.30 -1.83 -2.17
C LEU A 124 -13.76 -1.58 -1.78
N ALA A 125 -14.33 -0.43 -2.15
CA ALA A 125 -15.71 -0.08 -1.85
C ALA A 125 -16.71 -1.07 -2.48
N ARG A 126 -16.43 -1.55 -3.71
CA ARG A 126 -17.25 -2.57 -4.38
C ARG A 126 -17.21 -3.93 -3.68
N ARG A 127 -16.08 -4.28 -3.05
CA ARG A 127 -15.90 -5.55 -2.35
C ARG A 127 -16.33 -5.50 -0.88
N TYR A 128 -16.37 -4.31 -0.28
CA TYR A 128 -16.45 -4.10 1.16
C TYR A 128 -17.58 -4.86 1.87
N GLU A 129 -18.79 -4.87 1.30
CA GLU A 129 -19.95 -5.53 1.93
C GLU A 129 -19.88 -7.07 1.92
N GLN A 130 -19.06 -7.64 1.04
CA GLN A 130 -18.90 -9.09 0.86
C GLN A 130 -17.73 -9.67 1.65
N LEU A 131 -16.95 -8.81 2.31
CA LEU A 131 -15.77 -9.23 3.06
C LEU A 131 -16.17 -10.06 4.28
N ALA A 132 -15.45 -11.16 4.49
CA ALA A 132 -15.76 -12.14 5.53
C ALA A 132 -14.69 -12.21 6.62
N ARG A 133 -13.47 -11.71 6.34
CA ARG A 133 -12.33 -11.83 7.25
C ARG A 133 -12.20 -10.57 8.10
N PRO A 134 -12.21 -10.67 9.45
CA PRO A 134 -12.11 -9.50 10.33
C PRO A 134 -10.90 -8.60 10.01
N TYR A 135 -9.74 -9.22 9.75
CA TYR A 135 -8.52 -8.52 9.37
C TYR A 135 -8.71 -7.70 8.08
N THR A 136 -9.26 -8.31 7.02
CA THR A 136 -9.49 -7.64 5.74
C THR A 136 -10.51 -6.52 5.89
N VAL A 137 -11.59 -6.75 6.68
CA VAL A 137 -12.61 -5.74 6.96
C VAL A 137 -11.99 -4.54 7.69
N ALA A 138 -11.23 -4.76 8.75
CA ALA A 138 -10.60 -3.69 9.52
C ALA A 138 -9.65 -2.86 8.64
N LEU A 139 -8.77 -3.52 7.89
CA LEU A 139 -7.81 -2.85 7.01
C LEU A 139 -8.50 -2.08 5.88
N SER A 140 -9.50 -2.68 5.24
CA SER A 140 -10.26 -2.01 4.16
C SER A 140 -11.08 -0.85 4.68
N SER A 141 -11.65 -0.95 5.88
CA SER A 141 -12.38 0.14 6.53
C SER A 141 -11.47 1.33 6.75
N TYR A 142 -10.27 1.10 7.30
CA TYR A 142 -9.28 2.14 7.52
C TYR A 142 -8.82 2.78 6.21
N ALA A 143 -8.48 1.96 5.20
CA ALA A 143 -8.05 2.46 3.90
C ALA A 143 -9.14 3.32 3.21
N LEU A 144 -10.39 2.88 3.26
CA LEU A 144 -11.53 3.64 2.72
C LEU A 144 -11.82 4.91 3.52
N ALA A 145 -11.62 4.90 4.84
CA ALA A 145 -11.79 6.07 5.68
C ALA A 145 -10.74 7.14 5.36
N LEU A 146 -9.47 6.76 5.21
CA LEU A 146 -8.39 7.66 4.77
C LEU A 146 -8.70 8.30 3.42
N ALA A 147 -9.21 7.51 2.46
CA ALA A 147 -9.58 8.00 1.13
C ALA A 147 -10.92 8.77 1.10
N GLY A 148 -11.63 8.92 2.23
CA GLY A 148 -12.95 9.55 2.28
C GLY A 148 -14.05 8.80 1.51
N LYS A 149 -13.90 7.48 1.32
CA LYS A 149 -14.82 6.61 0.56
C LYS A 149 -15.58 5.61 1.42
N LEU A 150 -15.34 5.57 2.74
CA LEU A 150 -16.09 4.70 3.64
C LEU A 150 -17.53 5.21 3.82
N LYS A 151 -18.49 4.51 3.21
CA LYS A 151 -19.92 4.92 3.25
C LYS A 151 -20.62 4.58 4.55
N SER A 152 -20.18 3.51 5.24
CA SER A 152 -20.86 2.95 6.40
C SER A 152 -19.93 2.06 7.18
N GLU A 153 -19.93 2.20 8.51
CA GLU A 153 -19.16 1.35 9.43
C GLU A 153 -19.87 0.03 9.76
N LYS A 154 -21.07 -0.20 9.22
CA LYS A 154 -21.88 -1.40 9.54
C LYS A 154 -21.12 -2.70 9.35
N VAL A 155 -20.28 -2.82 8.33
CA VAL A 155 -19.50 -4.03 8.06
C VAL A 155 -18.41 -4.20 9.12
N LEU A 156 -17.66 -3.13 9.43
CA LEU A 156 -16.66 -3.13 10.50
C LEU A 156 -17.26 -3.53 11.85
N MET A 157 -18.40 -2.93 12.21
CA MET A 157 -19.06 -3.15 13.49
C MET A 157 -19.58 -4.59 13.66
N LYS A 158 -19.86 -5.34 12.58
CA LYS A 158 -20.22 -6.76 12.67
C LYS A 158 -19.12 -7.63 13.32
N PHE A 159 -17.87 -7.18 13.25
CA PHE A 159 -16.70 -7.92 13.75
C PHE A 159 -16.12 -7.34 15.05
N SER A 160 -16.80 -6.37 15.68
CA SER A 160 -16.36 -5.68 16.91
C SER A 160 -16.72 -6.43 18.21
N LYS A 161 -16.86 -7.76 18.18
CA LYS A 161 -17.26 -8.58 19.33
C LYS A 161 -16.12 -9.45 19.84
#